data_AF-A0A7V0V8U5-F1
#
_entry.id   AF-A0A7V0V8U5-F1
#
_cell.length_a   1.000
_cell.length_b   1.000
_cell.length_c   1.000
_cell.angle_alpha   90.00
_cell.angle_beta   90.00
_cell.angle_gamma   90.00
#
_symmetry.space_group_name_H-M   'P 1'
#
loop_
_entity.id
_entity.type
_entity.pdbx_description
1 polymer ?
#
loop_
_entity_poly.entity_id
_entity_poly.type
_entity_poly.pdbx_seq_one_letter_code
_entity_poly.pdbx_strand_id
1 'polypeptide(L)'
;MDLMKRTLLMGIGAISLSAERAREFVNDLVERGEITKEQGSAMVKELAKRGVETRERLRGIIKAEVKKAIREADIPSVADLKRLEEKIDELIQMQQGKISEKKEISEKAEESPSQ
;
A
#
# COMPACT_ATOMS: atom_id res chain seq x y z
N MET A 1 1.40 -13.06 24.42
CA MET A 1 0.55 -13.20 23.20
C MET A 1 -0.87 -12.65 23.39
N ASP A 2 -1.40 -12.54 24.62
CA ASP A 2 -2.78 -12.07 24.86
C ASP A 2 -3.08 -10.64 24.40
N LEU A 3 -2.09 -9.74 24.43
CA LEU A 3 -2.31 -8.35 24.02
C LEU A 3 -2.66 -8.25 22.53
N MET A 4 -1.98 -9.01 21.67
CA MET A 4 -2.22 -9.03 20.23
C MET A 4 -3.60 -9.65 19.90
N LYS A 5 -3.98 -10.72 20.62
CA LYS A 5 -5.32 -11.30 20.49
C LYS A 5 -6.40 -10.33 20.94
N ARG A 6 -6.18 -9.63 22.07
CA ARG A 6 -7.12 -8.63 22.60
C ARG A 6 -7.26 -7.43 21.67
N THR A 7 -6.18 -6.90 21.10
CA THR A 7 -6.26 -5.78 20.14
C THR A 7 -6.91 -6.21 18.83
N LEU A 8 -6.68 -7.43 18.35
CA LEU A 8 -7.35 -7.97 17.17
C LEU A 8 -8.86 -8.18 17.41
N LEU A 9 -9.23 -8.79 18.54
CA LEU A 9 -10.62 -8.99 18.95
C LEU A 9 -11.35 -7.65 19.16
N MET A 10 -10.67 -6.67 19.73
CA MET A 10 -11.22 -5.32 19.91
C MET A 10 -11.35 -4.59 18.57
N GLY A 11 -10.42 -4.81 17.62
CA GLY A 11 -10.53 -4.32 16.25
C GLY A 11 -11.74 -4.93 15.54
N ILE A 12 -11.93 -6.24 15.65
CA ILE A 12 -13.09 -6.95 15.08
C ILE A 12 -14.39 -6.48 15.77
N GLY A 13 -14.40 -6.35 17.10
CA GLY A 13 -15.56 -5.88 17.87
C GLY A 13 -15.93 -4.42 17.61
N ALA A 14 -14.95 -3.54 17.39
CA ALA A 14 -15.19 -2.16 16.96
C ALA A 14 -15.75 -2.08 15.53
N ILE A 15 -15.38 -3.03 14.66
CA ILE A 15 -15.98 -3.18 13.32
C ILE A 15 -17.41 -3.75 13.42
N SER A 16 -17.71 -4.60 14.41
CA SER A 16 -19.07 -5.11 14.68
C SER A 16 -20.06 -3.99 15.05
N LEU A 17 -19.58 -2.87 15.60
CA LEU A 17 -20.34 -1.62 15.69
C LEU A 17 -20.43 -0.97 14.29
N SER A 18 -21.17 -1.64 13.40
CA SER A 18 -21.33 -1.19 12.02
C SER A 18 -22.28 0.01 11.92
N ALA A 19 -22.26 0.69 10.78
CA ALA A 19 -23.23 1.76 10.48
C ALA A 19 -24.69 1.26 10.54
N GLU A 20 -24.92 -0.05 10.44
CA GLU A 20 -26.23 -0.69 10.67
C GLU A 20 -26.65 -0.55 12.13
N ARG A 21 -25.79 -0.99 13.06
CA ARG A 21 -26.08 -0.96 14.50
C ARG A 21 -26.16 0.45 15.06
N ALA A 22 -25.36 1.38 14.52
CA ALA A 22 -25.47 2.79 14.86
C ALA A 22 -26.81 3.38 14.40
N ARG A 23 -27.32 2.99 13.22
CA ARG A 23 -28.63 3.44 12.73
C ARG A 23 -29.77 2.88 13.56
N GLU A 24 -29.74 1.59 13.88
CA GLU A 24 -30.74 0.97 14.76
C GLU A 24 -30.76 1.64 16.14
N PHE A 25 -29.60 1.87 16.75
CA PHE A 25 -29.52 2.57 18.04
C PHE A 25 -30.15 3.96 18.00
N VAL A 26 -29.90 4.72 16.92
CA VAL A 26 -30.52 6.04 16.75
C VAL A 26 -32.03 5.92 16.53
N ASN A 27 -32.50 4.91 15.79
CA ASN A 27 -33.92 4.67 15.60
C ASN A 27 -34.62 4.31 16.92
N ASP A 28 -34.02 3.47 17.76
CA ASP A 28 -34.55 3.13 19.08
C ASP A 28 -34.73 4.38 19.96
N LEU A 29 -33.80 5.33 19.90
CA LEU A 29 -33.92 6.61 20.63
C LEU A 29 -35.08 7.47 20.10
N VAL A 30 -35.34 7.45 18.80
CA VAL A 30 -36.49 8.14 18.19
C VAL A 30 -37.80 7.47 18.63
N GLU A 31 -37.87 6.14 18.58
CA GLU A 31 -39.05 5.38 18.98
C GLU A 31 -39.41 5.55 20.46
N ARG A 32 -38.39 5.67 21.31
CA ARG A 32 -38.54 5.99 22.74
C ARG A 32 -38.94 7.45 23.00
N GLY A 33 -38.93 8.30 21.98
CA GLY A 33 -39.18 9.73 22.11
C GLY A 33 -38.06 10.50 22.83
N GLU A 34 -36.88 9.90 22.98
CA GLU A 34 -35.71 10.55 23.60
C GLU A 34 -35.09 11.61 22.66
N ILE A 35 -35.26 11.45 21.36
CA ILE A 35 -34.84 12.40 20.32
C ILE A 35 -35.90 12.52 19.22
N THR A 36 -35.91 13.65 18.49
CA THR A 36 -36.79 13.80 17.33
C THR A 36 -36.25 13.07 16.10
N LYS A 37 -37.13 12.82 15.13
CA LYS A 37 -36.76 12.21 13.84
C LYS A 37 -35.71 13.04 13.08
N GLU A 38 -35.84 14.37 13.12
CA GLU A 38 -34.87 15.30 12.53
C GLU A 38 -33.50 15.18 13.21
N GLN A 39 -33.46 15.11 14.55
CA GLN A 39 -32.22 14.94 15.31
C GLN A 39 -31.55 13.59 15.01
N GLY A 40 -32.33 12.50 14.96
CA GLY A 40 -31.80 11.18 14.59
C GLY A 40 -31.21 11.16 13.17
N SER A 41 -31.92 11.75 12.20
CA SER A 41 -31.42 11.84 10.82
C SER A 41 -30.09 12.63 10.72
N ALA A 42 -30.00 13.77 11.42
CA ALA A 42 -28.77 14.55 11.50
C ALA A 42 -27.62 13.75 12.13
N MET A 43 -27.89 13.02 13.21
CA MET A 43 -26.90 12.21 13.92
C MET A 43 -26.35 11.08 13.04
N VAL A 44 -27.21 10.35 12.32
CA VAL A 44 -26.78 9.30 11.38
C VAL A 44 -25.88 9.88 10.28
N LYS A 45 -26.26 11.03 9.72
CA LYS A 45 -25.48 11.70 8.67
C LYS A 45 -24.11 12.14 9.16
N GLU A 46 -24.05 12.67 10.38
CA GLU A 46 -22.79 13.10 10.99
C GLU A 46 -21.89 11.91 11.36
N LEU A 47 -22.47 10.83 11.92
CA LEU A 47 -21.75 9.58 12.19
C LEU A 47 -21.18 8.97 10.90
N ALA A 48 -21.96 8.96 9.81
CA ALA A 48 -21.49 8.49 8.51
C ALA A 48 -20.31 9.33 7.99
N LYS A 49 -20.42 10.66 8.04
CA LYS A 49 -19.34 11.57 7.62
C LYS A 49 -18.07 11.36 8.44
N ARG A 50 -18.18 11.38 9.78
CA ARG A 50 -17.05 11.14 10.69
C ARG A 50 -16.44 9.76 10.49
N GLY A 51 -17.26 8.75 10.20
CA GLY A 51 -16.81 7.39 9.92
C GLY A 51 -15.93 7.32 8.67
N VAL A 52 -16.30 8.03 7.60
CA VAL A 52 -15.48 8.12 6.37
C VAL A 52 -14.14 8.81 6.66
N GLU A 53 -14.17 9.98 7.30
CA GLU A 53 -12.95 10.73 7.64
C GLU A 53 -12.00 9.93 8.54
N THR A 54 -12.56 9.23 9.53
CA THR A 54 -11.80 8.40 10.47
C THR A 54 -11.16 7.21 9.75
N ARG A 55 -11.90 6.54 8.85
CA ARG A 55 -11.36 5.42 8.05
C ARG A 55 -10.21 5.85 7.16
N GLU A 56 -10.31 7.00 6.50
CA GLU A 56 -9.24 7.50 5.64
C GLU A 56 -7.99 7.88 6.44
N ARG A 57 -8.14 8.53 7.61
CA ARG A 57 -7.01 8.77 8.52
C ARG A 57 -6.35 7.47 8.98
N LEU A 58 -7.15 6.49 9.42
CA LEU A 58 -6.65 5.19 9.85
C LEU A 58 -5.90 4.46 8.73
N ARG A 59 -6.43 4.47 7.51
CA ARG A 59 -5.76 3.91 6.33
C ARG A 59 -4.41 4.58 6.10
N GLY A 60 -4.34 5.90 6.23
CA GLY A 60 -3.09 6.66 6.11
C GLY A 60 -2.04 6.22 7.13
N ILE A 61 -2.43 6.11 8.40
CA ILE A 61 -1.55 5.67 9.49
C ILE A 61 -1.08 4.24 9.26
N ILE A 62 -1.98 3.30 8.99
CA ILE A 62 -1.65 1.90 8.73
C ILE A 62 -0.69 1.79 7.53
N LYS A 63 -0.96 2.51 6.44
CA LYS A 63 -0.09 2.50 5.26
C LYS A 63 1.30 3.04 5.57
N ALA A 64 1.41 4.09 6.38
CA ALA A 64 2.68 4.65 6.80
C ALA A 64 3.48 3.67 7.67
N GLU A 65 2.84 3.06 8.67
CA GLU A 65 3.47 2.09 9.56
C GLU A 65 3.88 0.81 8.83
N VAL A 66 3.04 0.26 7.96
CA VAL A 66 3.39 -0.89 7.13
C VAL A 66 4.58 -0.57 6.22
N LYS A 67 4.58 0.61 5.56
CA LYS A 67 5.70 1.03 4.73
C LYS A 67 6.99 1.21 5.55
N LYS A 68 6.88 1.65 6.80
CA LYS A 68 8.01 1.78 7.72
C LYS A 68 8.56 0.41 8.12
N ALA A 69 7.69 -0.50 8.54
CA ALA A 69 8.07 -1.86 8.91
C ALA A 69 8.74 -2.63 7.75
N ILE A 70 8.22 -2.50 6.53
CA ILE A 70 8.83 -3.11 5.33
C ILE A 70 10.26 -2.59 5.09
N ARG A 71 10.48 -1.28 5.25
CA ARG A 71 11.82 -0.68 5.12
C ARG A 71 12.77 -1.10 6.23
N GLU A 72 12.28 -1.16 7.46
CA GLU A 72 13.09 -1.60 8.62
C GLU A 72 13.45 -3.09 8.53
N ALA A 73 12.65 -3.89 7.84
CA ALA A 73 12.91 -5.30 7.59
C ALA A 73 13.83 -5.55 6.37
N ASP A 74 14.44 -4.50 5.80
CA ASP A 74 15.28 -4.55 4.58
C ASP A 74 14.60 -5.25 3.39
N ILE A 75 13.26 -5.18 3.31
CA ILE A 75 12.51 -5.76 2.20
C ILE A 75 12.51 -4.74 1.04
N PRO A 76 13.09 -5.08 -0.14
CA PRO A 76 13.14 -4.18 -1.28
C PRO A 76 11.75 -3.93 -1.85
N SER A 77 11.52 -2.69 -2.31
CA SER A 77 10.27 -2.34 -2.97
C SER A 77 10.24 -2.81 -4.43
N VAL A 78 9.05 -2.86 -5.02
CA VAL A 78 8.88 -3.14 -6.46
C VAL A 78 9.64 -2.12 -7.32
N ALA A 79 9.74 -0.86 -6.87
CA ALA A 79 10.51 0.15 -7.58
C ALA A 79 12.02 -0.13 -7.55
N ASP A 80 12.53 -0.66 -6.44
CA ASP A 80 13.93 -1.05 -6.32
C ASP A 80 14.26 -2.23 -7.25
N LEU A 81 13.35 -3.20 -7.36
CA LEU A 81 13.45 -4.32 -8.28
C LEU A 81 13.47 -3.86 -9.74
N LYS A 82 12.54 -2.97 -10.12
CA LYS A 82 12.47 -2.43 -11.49
C LYS A 82 13.74 -1.65 -11.86
N ARG A 83 14.27 -0.83 -10.93
CA ARG A 83 15.54 -0.12 -11.15
C ARG A 83 16.71 -1.09 -11.34
N LEU A 84 16.68 -2.24 -10.66
CA LEU A 84 17.72 -3.25 -10.81
C LEU A 84 17.60 -3.96 -12.16
N GLU A 85 16.39 -4.27 -12.61
CA GLU A 85 16.08 -4.83 -13.93
C GLU A 85 16.60 -3.91 -15.06
N GLU A 86 16.28 -2.61 -15.02
CA GLU A 86 16.76 -1.63 -16.01
C GLU A 86 18.30 -1.58 -16.06
N LYS A 87 18.98 -1.59 -14.91
CA LYS A 87 20.45 -1.63 -14.86
C LYS A 87 21.03 -2.93 -15.41
N ILE A 88 20.37 -4.06 -15.18
CA ILE A 88 20.78 -5.35 -15.73
C ILE A 88 20.69 -5.29 -17.26
N ASP A 89 19.59 -4.75 -17.80
CA ASP A 89 19.39 -4.61 -19.24
C ASP A 89 20.45 -3.68 -19.87
N GLU A 90 20.72 -2.53 -19.26
CA GLU A 90 21.78 -1.61 -19.70
C GLU A 90 23.15 -2.29 -19.73
N LEU A 91 23.49 -3.04 -18.67
CA LEU A 91 24.77 -3.75 -18.60
C LEU A 91 24.88 -4.85 -19.65
N ILE A 92 23.79 -5.58 -19.93
CA ILE A 92 23.73 -6.59 -20.99
C ILE A 92 23.97 -5.93 -22.35
N GLN A 93 23.33 -4.80 -22.63
CA GLN A 93 23.51 -4.06 -23.88
C GLN A 93 24.96 -3.55 -24.04
N MET A 94 25.54 -3.00 -22.97
CA MET A 94 26.95 -2.55 -22.98
C MET A 94 27.93 -3.70 -23.20
N GLN A 95 27.67 -4.90 -22.65
CA GLN A 95 28.51 -6.06 -22.90
C GLN A 95 28.38 -6.55 -24.35
N GLN A 96 27.18 -6.57 -24.92
CA GLN A 96 26.98 -6.96 -26.32
C GLN A 96 27.66 -5.99 -27.29
N GLY A 97 27.60 -4.67 -27.05
CA GLY A 97 28.32 -3.68 -27.85
C GLY A 97 29.84 -3.84 -27.80
N LYS A 98 30.40 -4.13 -26.61
CA LYS A 98 31.84 -4.37 -26.43
C LYS A 98 32.31 -5.69 -27.06
N ILE A 99 31.44 -6.70 -27.12
CA ILE A 99 31.73 -7.97 -27.80
C ILE A 99 31.76 -7.77 -29.32
N SER A 100 30.90 -6.91 -29.87
CA SER A 100 30.92 -6.54 -31.29
C SER A 100 32.18 -5.74 -31.69
N GLU A 101 32.58 -4.75 -30.89
CA GLU A 101 33.85 -4.01 -31.14
C GLU A 101 35.08 -4.92 -31.06
N LYS A 102 35.12 -5.84 -30.09
CA LYS A 102 36.25 -6.76 -29.94
C LYS A 102 36.33 -7.79 -31.09
N LYS A 103 35.21 -8.09 -31.75
CA LYS A 103 35.15 -8.95 -32.93
C LYS A 103 35.65 -8.23 -34.18
N GLU A 104 35.24 -6.98 -34.39
CA GLU A 104 35.72 -6.14 -35.50
C GLU A 104 37.23 -5.82 -35.41
N ILE A 105 37.77 -5.67 -34.19
CA ILE A 105 39.22 -5.46 -33.98
C ILE A 105 40.03 -6.74 -34.25
N SER A 106 39.47 -7.92 -33.97
CA SER A 106 40.12 -9.21 -34.26
C SER A 106 40.14 -9.53 -35.76
N GLU A 107 39.08 -9.17 -36.49
CA GLU A 107 38.95 -9.42 -37.93
C GLU A 107 39.85 -8.48 -38.76
N LYS A 108 40.00 -7.22 -38.33
CA LYS A 108 40.98 -6.27 -38.94
C LYS A 108 42.45 -6.59 -38.64
N ALA A 109 42.74 -7.36 -37.60
CA ALA A 109 44.10 -7.77 -37.27
C ALA A 109 44.58 -8.97 -38.12
N GLU A 110 43.66 -9.75 -38.70
CA GLU A 110 43.98 -10.87 -39.59
C GLU A 110 44.10 -10.45 -41.08
N GLU A 111 43.62 -9.26 -41.47
CA GLU A 111 43.65 -8.77 -42.87
C GLU A 111 44.74 -7.73 -43.20
N SER A 112 45.67 -7.41 -42.29
CA SER A 112 46.86 -6.62 -42.70
C SER A 112 47.98 -7.55 -43.19
N PRO A 113 48.44 -7.39 -44.46
CA PRO A 113 49.07 -8.48 -45.20
C PRO A 113 50.53 -8.66 -44.87
N SER A 114 50.98 -9.92 -45.04
CA SER A 114 52.35 -10.34 -45.27
C SER A 114 53.24 -9.24 -45.87
N GLN A 115 54.24 -8.79 -45.12
CA GLN A 115 55.56 -8.41 -45.65
C GLN A 115 56.64 -8.89 -44.69
#